data_AF-A0A7Y2N2A6-F1
#
_entry.id   AF-A0A7Y2N2A6-F1
#
_cell.length_a   1.000
_cell.length_b   1.000
_cell.length_c   1.000
_cell.angle_alpha   90.00
_cell.angle_beta   90.00
_cell.angle_gamma   90.00
#
_symmetry.space_group_name_H-M   'P 1'
#
loop_
_entity.id
_entity.type
_entity.pdbx_description
1 polymer ?
#
loop_
_entity_poly.entity_id
_entity_poly.type
_entity_poly.pdbx_seq_one_letter_code
_entity_poly.pdbx_strand_id
1 'polypeptide(L)'
;LPAERNKEEAVVLMGHGTHHPSNAFYSALNFQVQLRDPYVFIGTVEGYPELDTIQALLQKNDIKKVYLMPFMSVAGDHAKNDMAGDEDDSWKSILTKKGYEVVTVLKGTAEFDEFVEIWVDHVRGPMSHF
;
A
#
# COMPACT_ATOMS: atom_id res chain seq x y z
N LEU A 1 6.74 6.11 -6.07
CA LEU A 1 7.49 5.05 -5.37
C LEU A 1 8.77 5.65 -4.80
N PRO A 2 9.38 5.09 -3.73
CA PRO A 2 10.62 5.63 -3.15
C PRO A 2 11.71 5.72 -4.22
N ALA A 3 12.41 6.86 -4.27
CA ALA A 3 13.36 7.15 -5.36
C ALA A 3 14.65 6.30 -5.25
N GLU A 4 14.99 5.94 -4.01
CA GLU A 4 16.12 5.12 -3.63
C GLU A 4 15.89 3.61 -3.76
N ARG A 5 14.66 3.19 -4.12
CA ARG A 5 14.29 1.78 -4.25
C ARG A 5 15.03 1.12 -5.41
N ASN A 6 15.61 -0.06 -5.16
CA ASN A 6 16.12 -0.95 -6.19
C ASN A 6 15.00 -1.81 -6.81
N LYS A 7 15.18 -2.23 -8.07
CA LYS A 7 14.17 -2.99 -8.82
C LYS A 7 13.84 -4.38 -8.25
N GLU A 8 14.64 -4.88 -7.32
CA GLU A 8 14.44 -6.18 -6.64
C GLU A 8 13.77 -6.03 -5.27
N GLU A 9 13.51 -4.79 -4.85
CA GLU A 9 12.91 -4.48 -3.56
C GLU A 9 11.39 -4.30 -3.71
N ALA A 10 10.64 -4.67 -2.69
CA ALA A 10 9.19 -4.57 -2.75
C ALA A 10 8.69 -3.22 -2.22
N VAL A 11 7.58 -2.75 -2.79
CA VAL A 11 6.72 -1.74 -2.15
C VAL A 11 5.40 -2.40 -1.80
N VAL A 12 4.98 -2.26 -0.56
CA VAL A 12 3.67 -2.70 -0.08
C VAL A 12 2.88 -1.47 0.30
N LEU A 13 1.82 -1.22 -0.47
CA LEU A 13 0.86 -0.15 -0.27
C LEU A 13 -0.27 -0.67 0.62
N MET A 14 -0.47 -0.06 1.79
CA MET A 14 -1.47 -0.48 2.77
C MET A 14 -2.75 0.35 2.65
N GLY A 15 -3.79 -0.22 2.05
CA GLY A 15 -5.14 0.31 2.08
C GLY A 15 -5.87 0.03 3.40
N HIS A 16 -7.00 0.70 3.60
CA HIS A 16 -7.86 0.43 4.75
C HIS A 16 -8.50 -0.97 4.62
N GLY A 17 -9.15 -1.25 3.49
CA GLY A 17 -10.01 -2.44 3.35
C GLY A 17 -11.41 -2.21 3.92
N THR A 18 -12.38 -3.03 3.53
CA THR A 18 -13.74 -2.98 4.05
C THR A 18 -14.49 -4.28 3.79
N HIS A 19 -15.58 -4.53 4.53
CA HIS A 19 -16.55 -5.57 4.22
C HIS A 19 -17.48 -5.22 3.04
N HIS A 20 -17.51 -3.97 2.58
CA HIS A 20 -18.30 -3.57 1.42
C HIS A 20 -17.77 -4.21 0.12
N PRO A 21 -18.62 -4.55 -0.87
CA PRO A 21 -18.17 -5.14 -2.15
C PRO A 21 -17.08 -4.35 -2.88
N SER A 22 -16.99 -3.04 -2.65
CA SER A 22 -15.92 -2.18 -3.16
C SER A 22 -14.51 -2.61 -2.75
N ASN A 23 -14.37 -3.46 -1.73
CA ASN A 23 -13.08 -4.04 -1.37
C ASN A 23 -12.41 -4.77 -2.55
N ALA A 24 -13.20 -5.29 -3.50
CA ALA A 24 -12.69 -5.92 -4.71
C ALA A 24 -11.75 -5.01 -5.53
N PHE A 25 -11.87 -3.67 -5.40
CA PHE A 25 -10.99 -2.74 -6.10
C PHE A 25 -9.54 -2.81 -5.63
N TYR A 26 -9.26 -3.18 -4.38
CA TYR A 26 -7.88 -3.38 -3.91
C TYR A 26 -7.20 -4.54 -4.65
N SER A 27 -7.88 -5.68 -4.78
CA SER A 27 -7.35 -6.83 -5.53
C SER A 27 -7.22 -6.54 -7.02
N ALA A 28 -8.21 -5.86 -7.62
CA ALA A 28 -8.16 -5.47 -9.03
C ALA A 28 -6.99 -4.51 -9.30
N LEU A 29 -6.79 -3.51 -8.44
CA LEU A 29 -5.69 -2.57 -8.56
C LEU A 29 -4.34 -3.26 -8.32
N ASN A 30 -4.24 -4.15 -7.33
CA ASN A 30 -3.04 -4.95 -7.09
C ASN A 30 -2.62 -5.70 -8.35
N PHE A 31 -3.56 -6.39 -9.00
CA PHE A 31 -3.30 -7.08 -10.26
C PHE A 31 -2.80 -6.13 -11.36
N GLN A 32 -3.47 -5.00 -11.59
CA GLN A 32 -3.09 -4.03 -12.62
C GLN A 32 -1.70 -3.42 -12.37
N VAL A 33 -1.38 -3.13 -11.11
CA VAL A 33 -0.07 -2.61 -10.72
C VAL A 33 1.01 -3.67 -10.91
N GLN A 34 0.75 -4.92 -10.54
CA GLN A 34 1.71 -6.03 -10.71
C GLN A 34 2.03 -6.34 -12.18
N LEU A 35 1.11 -6.08 -13.11
CA LEU A 35 1.40 -6.17 -14.55
C LEU A 35 2.46 -5.14 -15.00
N ARG A 36 2.65 -4.04 -14.25
CA ARG A 36 3.63 -2.99 -14.57
C ARG A 36 4.91 -3.14 -13.75
N ASP A 37 4.78 -3.45 -12.47
CA ASP A 37 5.88 -3.71 -11.55
C ASP A 37 5.52 -4.88 -10.64
N PRO A 38 6.09 -6.08 -10.84
CA PRO A 38 5.70 -7.28 -10.12
C PRO A 38 6.00 -7.24 -8.62
N TYR A 39 6.79 -6.26 -8.15
CA TYR A 39 7.17 -6.10 -6.76
C TYR A 39 6.49 -4.91 -6.08
N VAL A 40 5.46 -4.33 -6.70
CA VAL A 40 4.54 -3.42 -6.03
C VAL A 40 3.27 -4.19 -5.69
N PHE A 41 2.94 -4.22 -4.41
CA PHE A 41 1.81 -4.96 -3.85
C PHE A 41 0.85 -3.98 -3.16
N ILE A 42 -0.44 -4.30 -3.19
CA ILE A 42 -1.48 -3.59 -2.47
C ILE A 42 -2.18 -4.59 -1.55
N GLY A 43 -2.09 -4.33 -0.25
CA GLY A 43 -2.79 -5.07 0.78
C GLY A 43 -3.70 -4.15 1.60
N THR A 44 -4.50 -4.73 2.48
CA THR A 44 -5.47 -4.01 3.31
C THR A 44 -5.42 -4.49 4.75
N VAL A 45 -5.71 -3.59 5.70
CA VAL A 45 -5.84 -3.93 7.13
C VAL A 45 -7.14 -4.70 7.41
N GLU A 46 -8.27 -4.21 6.90
CA GLU A 46 -9.61 -4.70 7.19
C GLU A 46 -10.31 -5.27 5.93
N GLY A 47 -9.64 -6.19 5.23
CA GLY A 47 -10.19 -6.77 4.01
C GLY A 47 -9.17 -7.63 3.29
N TYR A 48 -9.33 -7.80 1.98
CA TYR A 48 -8.42 -8.56 1.14
C TYR A 48 -7.80 -7.70 0.02
N PRO A 49 -6.52 -7.89 -0.38
CA PRO A 49 -5.56 -8.87 0.14
C PRO A 49 -5.01 -8.55 1.55
N GLU A 50 -4.99 -9.55 2.42
CA GLU A 50 -4.43 -9.44 3.78
C GLU A 50 -2.90 -9.54 3.78
N LEU A 51 -2.26 -9.11 4.87
CA LEU A 51 -0.80 -9.18 5.03
C LEU A 51 -0.24 -10.59 4.81
N ASP A 52 -0.93 -11.65 5.21
CA ASP A 52 -0.50 -13.03 4.98
C ASP A 52 -0.41 -13.39 3.49
N THR A 53 -1.34 -12.87 2.68
CA THR A 53 -1.27 -13.02 1.22
C THR A 53 -0.07 -12.27 0.66
N ILE A 54 0.17 -11.05 1.13
CA ILE A 54 1.33 -10.25 0.71
C ILE A 54 2.63 -10.97 1.09
N GLN A 55 2.75 -11.49 2.30
CA GLN A 55 3.93 -12.22 2.77
C GLN A 55 4.23 -13.46 1.93
N ALA A 56 3.21 -14.23 1.53
CA ALA A 56 3.40 -15.38 0.65
C ALA A 56 3.97 -14.95 -0.71
N LEU A 57 3.53 -13.80 -1.24
CA LEU A 57 4.06 -13.24 -2.48
C LEU A 57 5.50 -12.72 -2.32
N LEU A 58 5.80 -12.04 -1.21
CA LEU A 58 7.17 -11.57 -0.91
C LEU A 58 8.14 -12.74 -0.83
N GLN A 59 7.76 -13.81 -0.12
CA GLN A 59 8.55 -15.03 0.01
C GLN A 59 8.75 -15.72 -1.34
N LYS A 60 7.69 -15.83 -2.15
CA LYS A 60 7.77 -16.45 -3.48
C LYS A 60 8.73 -15.72 -4.43
N ASN A 61 8.90 -14.42 -4.25
CA ASN A 61 9.77 -13.59 -5.07
C ASN A 61 11.15 -13.32 -4.43
N ASP A 62 11.50 -14.04 -3.37
CA ASP A 62 12.79 -13.93 -2.67
C ASP A 62 13.14 -12.51 -2.18
N ILE A 63 12.11 -11.69 -1.92
CA ILE A 63 12.28 -10.30 -1.50
C ILE A 63 13.03 -10.24 -0.16
N LYS A 64 13.98 -9.29 -0.04
CA LYS A 64 14.73 -9.03 1.21
C LYS A 64 14.38 -7.71 1.87
N LYS A 65 14.01 -6.70 1.07
CA LYS A 65 13.69 -5.36 1.55
C LYS A 65 12.30 -4.93 1.09
N VAL A 66 11.55 -4.34 2.01
CA VAL A 66 10.15 -3.92 1.83
C VAL A 66 9.99 -2.48 2.25
N TYR A 67 9.46 -1.65 1.34
CA TYR A 67 8.96 -0.32 1.66
C TYR A 67 7.47 -0.41 1.98
N LEU A 68 7.07 -0.04 3.20
CA LEU A 68 5.67 0.06 3.61
C LEU A 68 5.19 1.50 3.44
N MET A 69 4.12 1.70 2.68
CA MET A 69 3.53 3.03 2.47
C MET A 69 2.00 2.99 2.64
N PRO A 70 1.38 4.05 3.19
CA PRO A 70 -0.07 4.16 3.24
C PRO A 70 -0.66 4.29 1.83
N PHE A 71 -1.80 3.64 1.61
CA PHE A 71 -2.67 3.83 0.44
C PHE A 71 -4.03 4.39 0.89
N MET A 72 -3.93 5.49 1.65
CA MET A 72 -5.02 6.29 2.20
C MET A 72 -4.63 7.77 2.06
N SER A 73 -5.60 8.67 2.04
CA SER A 73 -5.36 10.09 1.78
C SER A 73 -4.38 10.73 2.75
N VAL A 74 -4.44 10.34 4.03
CA VAL A 74 -3.55 10.81 5.10
C VAL A 74 -2.85 9.64 5.79
N ALA A 75 -1.63 9.87 6.27
CA ALA A 75 -0.92 8.94 7.17
C ALA A 75 -1.48 9.05 8.60
N GLY A 76 -2.73 8.60 8.78
CA GLY A 76 -3.49 8.62 10.03
C GLY A 76 -3.17 7.46 10.98
N ASP A 77 -4.16 7.08 11.80
CA ASP A 77 -3.99 6.08 12.86
C ASP A 77 -3.51 4.72 12.34
N HIS A 78 -4.21 4.14 11.36
CA HIS A 78 -3.80 2.89 10.72
C HIS A 78 -2.37 2.92 10.18
N ALA A 79 -1.96 4.04 9.55
CA ALA A 79 -0.60 4.16 9.03
C ALA A 79 0.46 4.22 10.15
N LYS A 80 0.13 4.81 11.31
CA LYS A 80 1.07 5.00 12.40
C LYS A 80 1.16 3.78 13.32
N ASN A 81 0.04 3.12 13.58
CA ASN A 81 -0.05 2.01 14.53
C ASN A 81 -0.01 0.67 13.78
N ASP A 82 -1.00 0.39 12.94
CA ASP A 82 -1.10 -0.93 12.30
C ASP A 82 -0.01 -1.15 11.24
N MET A 83 0.39 -0.12 10.50
CA MET A 83 1.44 -0.28 9.48
C MET A 83 2.84 -0.17 10.08
N ALA A 84 3.09 0.90 10.84
CA ALA A 84 4.43 1.35 11.23
C ALA A 84 4.68 1.35 12.74
N GLY A 85 3.73 0.86 13.54
CA GLY A 85 3.83 0.84 14.99
C GLY A 85 4.98 -0.01 15.49
N ASP A 86 5.29 0.13 16.79
CA ASP A 86 6.27 -0.73 17.46
C ASP A 86 5.61 -1.96 18.09
N GLU A 87 4.28 -2.04 18.07
CA GLU A 87 3.52 -3.18 18.57
C GLU A 87 3.72 -4.42 17.69
N ASP A 88 3.55 -5.59 18.31
CA ASP A 88 3.90 -6.89 17.75
C ASP A 88 3.05 -7.30 16.53
N ASP A 89 1.85 -6.73 16.44
CA ASP A 89 0.85 -6.95 15.40
C ASP A 89 0.93 -5.92 14.26
N SER A 90 1.77 -4.89 14.39
CA SER A 90 2.01 -3.98 13.27
C SER A 90 2.70 -4.69 12.09
N TRP A 91 2.39 -4.26 10.87
CA TRP A 91 2.96 -4.83 9.65
C TRP A 91 4.49 -4.72 9.65
N LYS A 92 5.03 -3.59 10.13
CA LYS A 92 6.47 -3.38 10.32
C LYS A 92 7.07 -4.44 11.22
N SER A 93 6.49 -4.67 12.41
CA SER A 93 7.00 -5.66 13.36
C SER A 93 6.89 -7.08 12.82
N ILE A 94 5.76 -7.45 12.21
CA ILE A 94 5.54 -8.78 11.63
C ILE A 94 6.57 -9.08 10.52
N LEU A 95 6.75 -8.15 9.58
CA LEU A 95 7.70 -8.35 8.48
C LEU A 95 9.15 -8.35 8.98
N THR A 96 9.51 -7.47 9.91
CA THR A 96 10.87 -7.44 10.48
C THR A 96 11.20 -8.76 11.19
N LYS A 97 10.26 -9.32 11.97
CA LYS A 97 10.41 -10.62 12.63
C LYS A 97 10.58 -11.78 11.65
N LYS A 98 10.07 -11.66 10.42
CA LYS A 98 10.30 -12.63 9.33
C LYS A 98 11.61 -12.40 8.56
N GLY A 99 12.43 -11.44 8.98
CA GLY A 99 13.77 -11.20 8.44
C GLY A 99 13.81 -10.27 7.24
N TYR A 100 12.73 -9.54 6.94
CA TYR A 100 12.76 -8.48 5.94
C TYR A 100 13.41 -7.22 6.52
N GLU A 101 14.21 -6.52 5.71
CA GLU A 101 14.55 -5.12 5.98
C GLU A 101 13.32 -4.26 5.66
N VAL A 102 12.75 -3.59 6.65
CA VAL A 102 11.51 -2.82 6.48
C VAL A 102 11.80 -1.33 6.60
N VAL A 103 11.37 -0.57 5.59
CA VAL A 103 11.42 0.90 5.57
C VAL A 103 10.00 1.44 5.51
N THR A 104 9.60 2.26 6.46
CA THR A 104 8.27 2.88 6.47
C THR A 104 8.32 4.28 5.85
N VAL A 105 7.42 4.57 4.91
CA VAL A 105 7.26 5.89 4.31
C VAL A 105 5.90 6.44 4.70
N LEU A 106 5.86 7.19 5.80
CA LEU A 106 4.63 7.74 6.38
C LEU A 106 4.15 9.00 5.64
N LYS A 107 3.77 8.83 4.38
CA LYS A 107 3.13 9.86 3.56
C LYS A 107 1.79 9.37 3.05
N GLY A 108 0.73 10.15 3.24
CA GLY A 108 -0.58 9.87 2.67
C GLY A 108 -0.60 10.16 1.17
N THR A 109 -1.55 9.58 0.43
CA THR A 109 -1.65 9.79 -1.03
C THR A 109 -1.93 11.26 -1.38
N ALA A 110 -2.50 12.05 -0.47
CA ALA A 110 -2.72 13.48 -0.69
C ALA A 110 -1.44 14.33 -0.67
N GLU A 111 -0.31 13.76 -0.31
CA GLU A 111 1.01 14.41 -0.37
C GLU A 111 1.73 14.18 -1.71
N PHE A 112 1.08 13.49 -2.66
CA PHE A 112 1.61 13.21 -4.00
C PHE A 112 0.75 13.90 -5.05
N ASP A 113 1.36 14.79 -5.83
CA ASP A 113 0.66 15.60 -6.83
C ASP A 113 -0.10 14.72 -7.84
N GLU A 114 0.43 13.57 -8.22
CA GLU A 114 -0.22 12.67 -9.18
C GLU A 114 -1.54 12.09 -8.66
N PHE A 115 -1.67 11.87 -7.34
CA PHE A 115 -2.94 11.45 -6.74
C PHE A 115 -3.90 12.62 -6.57
N VAL A 116 -3.37 13.79 -6.21
CA VAL A 116 -4.17 15.02 -6.11
C VAL A 116 -4.78 15.39 -7.46
N GLU A 117 -4.02 15.27 -8.55
CA GLU A 117 -4.48 15.49 -9.91
C GLU A 117 -5.66 14.59 -10.28
N ILE A 118 -5.61 13.29 -9.95
CA ILE A 118 -6.72 12.35 -10.17
C ILE A 118 -8.00 12.84 -9.46
N TRP A 119 -7.89 13.27 -8.20
CA TRP A 119 -9.07 13.76 -7.47
C TRP A 119 -9.59 15.09 -8.02
N VAL A 120 -8.70 16.02 -8.38
CA VAL A 120 -9.09 17.28 -9.02
C VAL A 120 -9.80 17.03 -10.34
N ASP A 121 -9.32 16.08 -11.15
CA ASP A 121 -9.97 15.67 -12.40
C ASP A 121 -11.36 15.08 -12.16
N HIS A 122 -11.53 14.26 -11.13
CA HIS A 122 -12.84 13.74 -10.73
C HIS A 122 -13.81 14.86 -10.32
N VAL A 123 -13.32 15.95 -9.70
CA VAL A 123 -14.15 17.13 -9.37
C VAL A 123 -14.51 17.94 -10.61
N ARG A 124 -13.58 18.08 -11.57
CA ARG A 124 -13.83 18.82 -12.82
C ARG A 124 -14.96 18.20 -13.65
N GLY A 125 -15.08 16.87 -13.65
CA GLY A 125 -16.13 16.17 -14.40
C GLY A 125 -17.54 16.72 -14.11
N PRO A 126 -18.05 16.62 -12.88
CA PRO A 126 -19.33 17.22 -12.48
C PRO A 126 -19.41 18.73 -12.73
N MET A 127 -18.32 19.48 -12.55
CA MET A 127 -18.30 20.93 -12.76
C MET A 127 -18.46 21.33 -14.24
N SER A 128 -18.07 20.47 -15.18
CA SER A 128 -18.18 20.73 -16.62
C SER A 128 -19.61 20.62 -17.18
N HIS A 129 -20.57 20.19 -16.36
CA HIS A 129 -21.98 20.05 -16.72
C HIS A 129 -22.85 21.24 -16.27
N PHE A 130 -22.22 22.32 -15.80
CA PHE A 130 -22.85 23.62 -15.50
C PHE A 130 -22.35 24.69 -16.47
#